data_AF-A0A7X7EXP6-F1
#
_entry.id   AF-A0A7X7EXP6-F1
#
_cell.length_a   1.000
_cell.length_b   1.000
_cell.length_c   1.000
_cell.angle_alpha   90.00
_cell.angle_beta   90.00
_cell.angle_gamma   90.00
#
_symmetry.space_group_name_H-M   'P 1'
#
loop_
_entity.id
_entity.type
_entity.pdbx_description
1 polymer ?
#
loop_
_entity_poly.entity_id
_entity_poly.type
_entity_poly.pdbx_seq_one_letter_code
_entity_poly.pdbx_strand_id
1 'polypeptide(L)'
;MSRSEYYHISTGGDLEKITTLEGAASAVKDDGYEWFNYTKASREELVKLSAPLGLHPLSLEDCTDEIQVPKMDEFPYYTFIVFNALRYDPEELVSDEVDFFIGSNFLVTVSCYADHTRFPIGDIMPVIERNISAIKKGQAWFCLESEVSCL
;
A
#
# COMPACT_ATOMS: atom_id res chain seq x y z
N MET A 1 5.48 -8.87 13.79
CA MET A 1 5.97 -9.94 12.88
C MET A 1 5.78 -9.42 11.45
N SER A 2 6.62 -9.83 10.48
CA SER A 2 6.37 -9.50 9.06
C SER A 2 5.03 -10.09 8.62
N ARG A 3 4.26 -9.36 7.81
CA ARG A 3 2.98 -9.80 7.24
C ARG A 3 2.89 -9.33 5.79
N SER A 4 2.42 -10.23 4.93
CA SER A 4 2.11 -9.95 3.53
C SER A 4 0.69 -10.40 3.25
N GLU A 5 -0.14 -9.52 2.69
CA GLU A 5 -1.54 -9.80 2.36
C GLU A 5 -1.85 -9.34 0.95
N TYR A 6 -2.71 -10.10 0.26
CA TYR A 6 -3.03 -9.86 -1.14
C TYR A 6 -4.54 -9.85 -1.32
N TYR A 7 -5.05 -8.90 -2.09
CA TYR A 7 -6.48 -8.72 -2.30
C TYR A 7 -6.78 -8.36 -3.75
N HIS A 8 -7.77 -9.03 -4.35
CA HIS A 8 -8.41 -8.56 -5.57
C HIS A 8 -9.55 -7.62 -5.20
N ILE A 9 -9.63 -6.47 -5.86
CA ILE A 9 -10.71 -5.50 -5.70
C ILE A 9 -11.37 -5.31 -7.06
N SER A 10 -12.60 -5.82 -7.20
CA SER A 10 -13.35 -5.72 -8.46
C SER A 10 -13.82 -4.29 -8.71
N THR A 11 -14.10 -3.92 -9.97
CA THR A 11 -14.74 -2.62 -10.27
C THR A 11 -16.13 -2.48 -9.61
N GLY A 12 -16.77 -3.61 -9.31
CA GLY A 12 -18.01 -3.71 -8.53
C GLY A 12 -17.84 -3.35 -7.05
N GLY A 13 -16.61 -3.35 -6.55
CA GLY A 13 -16.24 -3.06 -5.17
C GLY A 13 -16.20 -4.30 -4.26
N ASP A 14 -16.19 -5.51 -4.84
CA ASP A 14 -16.02 -6.75 -4.10
C ASP A 14 -14.53 -6.94 -3.78
N LEU A 15 -14.24 -7.37 -2.56
CA LEU A 15 -12.89 -7.62 -2.09
C LEU A 15 -12.71 -9.12 -1.82
N GLU A 16 -11.74 -9.72 -2.50
CA GLU A 16 -11.41 -11.13 -2.37
C GLU A 16 -9.96 -11.29 -1.92
N LYS A 17 -9.72 -12.04 -0.82
CA LYS A 17 -8.37 -12.29 -0.34
C LYS A 17 -7.69 -13.37 -1.19
N ILE A 18 -6.53 -13.05 -1.73
CA ILE A 18 -5.69 -13.99 -2.48
C ILE A 18 -4.63 -14.58 -1.54
N THR A 19 -4.34 -15.87 -1.72
CA THR A 19 -3.45 -16.62 -0.82
C THR A 19 -1.97 -16.59 -1.21
N THR A 20 -1.64 -16.23 -2.46
CA THR A 20 -0.28 -16.25 -2.98
C THR A 20 0.07 -15.00 -3.79
N LEU A 21 1.35 -14.63 -3.76
CA LEU A 21 1.88 -13.52 -4.57
C LEU A 21 1.69 -13.78 -6.06
N GLU A 22 1.95 -15.00 -6.51
CA GLU A 22 1.82 -15.39 -7.91
C GLU A 22 0.37 -15.34 -8.39
N GLY A 23 -0.58 -15.69 -7.51
CA GLY A 23 -2.01 -15.58 -7.77
C GLY A 23 -2.42 -14.13 -7.96
N ALA A 24 -2.00 -13.25 -7.06
CA ALA A 24 -2.29 -11.83 -7.14
C ALA A 24 -1.65 -11.19 -8.37
N ALA A 25 -0.36 -11.45 -8.63
CA ALA A 25 0.35 -10.93 -9.80
C ALA A 25 -0.27 -11.39 -11.14
N SER A 26 -0.88 -12.58 -11.18
CA SER A 26 -1.54 -13.10 -12.39
C SER A 26 -2.92 -12.49 -12.62
N ALA A 27 -3.61 -12.10 -11.55
CA ALA A 27 -4.97 -11.53 -11.54
C ALA A 27 -5.02 -10.04 -11.89
N VAL A 28 -3.86 -9.38 -12.00
CA VAL A 28 -3.64 -8.02 -12.54
C VAL A 28 -4.26 -7.79 -13.95
N LYS A 29 -4.83 -8.83 -14.58
CA LYS A 29 -5.48 -8.81 -15.90
C LYS A 29 -7.02 -8.85 -15.86
N ASP A 30 -7.62 -9.04 -14.69
CA ASP A 30 -9.07 -9.09 -14.51
C ASP A 30 -9.68 -7.69 -14.27
N ASP A 31 -11.01 -7.59 -14.22
CA ASP A 31 -11.72 -6.32 -14.05
C ASP A 31 -11.57 -5.79 -12.62
N GLY A 32 -10.69 -4.81 -12.41
CA GLY A 32 -10.40 -4.26 -11.07
C GLY A 32 -8.93 -3.91 -10.87
N TYR A 33 -8.44 -4.07 -9.64
CA TYR A 33 -7.02 -3.95 -9.32
C TYR A 33 -6.61 -4.85 -8.14
N GLU A 34 -5.32 -5.17 -8.10
CA GLU A 34 -4.73 -5.99 -7.05
C GLU A 34 -4.05 -5.15 -5.99
N TRP A 35 -4.32 -5.42 -4.72
CA TRP A 35 -3.67 -4.73 -3.61
C TRP A 35 -2.73 -5.67 -2.86
N PHE A 36 -1.45 -5.31 -2.85
CA PHE A 36 -0.37 -5.98 -2.14
C PHE A 36 -0.02 -5.17 -0.89
N ASN A 37 -0.37 -5.69 0.28
CA ASN A 37 -0.15 -5.03 1.56
C ASN A 37 0.98 -5.70 2.34
N TYR A 38 2.05 -4.95 2.58
CA TYR A 38 3.24 -5.38 3.30
C TYR A 38 3.40 -4.63 4.62
N THR A 39 3.67 -5.38 5.68
CA THR A 39 3.95 -4.86 7.01
C THR A 39 5.26 -5.46 7.51
N LYS A 40 6.23 -4.61 7.86
CA LYS A 40 7.58 -5.00 8.31
C LYS A 40 8.26 -5.99 7.36
N ALA A 41 8.05 -5.81 6.06
CA ALA A 41 8.59 -6.68 5.03
C ALA A 41 10.09 -6.51 4.91
N SER A 42 10.81 -7.61 4.66
CA SER A 42 12.23 -7.53 4.37
C SER A 42 12.48 -7.10 2.93
N ARG A 43 13.71 -6.64 2.66
CA ARG A 43 14.15 -6.29 1.30
C ARG A 43 13.95 -7.48 0.34
N GLU A 44 14.25 -8.70 0.80
CA GLU A 44 14.09 -9.92 0.00
C GLU A 44 12.63 -10.25 -0.30
N GLU A 45 11.69 -9.84 0.56
CA GLU A 45 10.25 -9.97 0.30
C GLU A 45 9.81 -8.97 -0.76
N LEU A 46 10.22 -7.70 -0.63
CA LEU A 46 9.82 -6.62 -1.54
C LEU A 46 10.43 -6.78 -2.95
N VAL A 47 11.69 -7.21 -3.06
CA VAL A 47 12.35 -7.38 -4.37
C VAL A 47 11.62 -8.35 -5.30
N LYS A 48 10.84 -9.28 -4.74
CA LYS A 48 10.00 -10.24 -5.51
C LYS A 48 8.90 -9.54 -6.30
N LEU A 49 8.53 -8.30 -5.95
CA LEU A 49 7.55 -7.49 -6.68
C LEU A 49 8.12 -6.85 -7.95
N SER A 50 9.45 -6.72 -8.06
CA SER A 50 10.09 -6.01 -9.17
C SER A 50 9.73 -6.60 -10.53
N ALA A 51 9.91 -7.92 -10.70
CA ALA A 51 9.60 -8.60 -11.96
C ALA A 51 8.09 -8.65 -12.30
N PRO A 52 7.18 -9.06 -11.40
CA PRO A 52 5.76 -9.19 -11.74
C PRO A 52 5.06 -7.84 -11.96
N LEU A 53 5.45 -6.79 -11.24
CA LEU A 53 4.79 -5.49 -11.30
C LEU A 53 5.59 -4.43 -12.08
N GLY A 54 6.80 -4.77 -12.54
CA GLY A 54 7.69 -3.85 -13.24
C GLY A 54 8.23 -2.72 -12.36
N LEU A 55 8.30 -2.94 -11.05
CA LEU A 55 8.77 -1.93 -10.08
C LEU A 55 10.30 -1.82 -10.14
N HIS A 56 10.79 -0.58 -10.11
CA HIS A 56 12.21 -0.32 -10.12
C HIS A 56 12.86 -0.84 -8.82
N PRO A 57 13.93 -1.65 -8.88
CA PRO A 57 14.56 -2.23 -7.70
C PRO A 57 14.96 -1.20 -6.65
N LEU A 58 15.51 -0.05 -7.06
CA LEU A 58 15.89 1.02 -6.12
C LEU A 58 14.69 1.57 -5.33
N SER A 59 13.51 1.66 -5.95
CA SER A 59 12.31 2.13 -5.23
C SER A 59 11.86 1.11 -4.17
N LEU A 60 12.07 -0.18 -4.39
CA LEU A 60 11.79 -1.23 -3.40
C LEU A 60 12.86 -1.28 -2.29
N GLU A 61 14.09 -0.91 -2.60
CA GLU A 61 15.16 -0.77 -1.61
C GLU A 61 14.89 0.42 -0.68
N ASP A 62 14.41 1.54 -1.22
CA ASP A 62 14.06 2.76 -0.47
C ASP A 62 13.06 2.44 0.67
N CYS A 63 12.10 1.54 0.45
CA CYS A 63 11.11 1.10 1.45
C CYS A 63 11.70 0.40 2.70
N THR A 64 12.99 0.08 2.67
CA THR A 64 13.69 -0.59 3.78
C THR A 64 14.73 0.31 4.45
N ASP A 65 14.87 1.54 3.97
CA ASP A 65 15.77 2.52 4.56
C ASP A 65 15.10 3.22 5.74
N GLU A 66 15.88 3.64 6.73
CA GLU A 66 15.30 4.05 8.03
C GLU A 66 14.64 5.43 8.02
N ILE A 67 15.02 6.32 7.09
CA ILE A 67 14.52 7.70 7.04
C ILE A 67 14.46 8.18 5.59
N GLN A 68 13.28 8.13 4.97
CA GLN A 68 13.03 8.83 3.71
C GLN A 68 12.27 10.14 3.95
N VAL A 69 12.55 11.13 3.10
CA VAL A 69 11.75 12.37 3.03
C VAL A 69 10.53 12.09 2.15
N PRO A 70 9.32 12.59 2.51
CA PRO A 70 8.15 12.42 1.67
C PRO A 70 8.43 12.92 0.24
N LYS A 71 8.16 12.05 -0.73
CA LYS A 71 8.45 12.29 -2.14
C LYS A 71 7.40 11.60 -3.01
N MET A 72 7.33 12.06 -4.26
CA MET A 72 6.53 11.44 -5.29
C MET A 72 7.38 11.34 -6.56
N ASP A 73 7.65 10.12 -6.99
CA ASP A 73 8.43 9.82 -8.18
C ASP A 73 7.50 9.17 -9.23
N GLU A 74 7.45 9.78 -10.41
CA GLU A 74 6.65 9.27 -11.53
C GLU A 74 7.50 8.35 -12.43
N PHE A 75 7.03 7.12 -12.63
CA PHE A 75 7.57 6.16 -13.59
C PHE A 75 6.57 5.93 -14.72
N PRO A 76 6.99 5.39 -15.88
CA PRO A 76 6.09 5.19 -17.02
C PRO A 76 4.84 4.36 -16.75
N TYR A 77 4.87 3.47 -15.75
CA TYR A 77 3.79 2.50 -15.47
C TYR A 77 3.23 2.59 -14.05
N TYR A 78 3.82 3.40 -13.18
CA TYR A 78 3.37 3.57 -11.80
C TYR A 78 3.90 4.87 -11.19
N THR A 79 3.28 5.30 -10.11
CA THR A 79 3.79 6.38 -9.25
C THR A 79 4.26 5.78 -7.93
N PHE A 80 5.46 6.16 -7.49
CA PHE A 80 5.99 5.83 -6.18
C PHE A 80 5.81 7.03 -5.25
N ILE A 81 5.22 6.81 -4.08
CA ILE A 81 5.00 7.86 -3.08
C ILE A 81 5.56 7.38 -1.75
N VAL A 82 6.41 8.18 -1.14
CA VAL A 82 6.79 8.04 0.27
C VAL A 82 5.97 9.05 1.05
N PHE A 83 5.24 8.57 2.05
CA PHE A 83 4.41 9.38 2.92
C PHE A 83 4.81 9.20 4.38
N ASN A 84 4.85 10.32 5.12
CA ASN A 84 5.12 10.29 6.55
C ASN A 84 3.85 10.63 7.32
N ALA A 85 3.30 9.62 7.98
CA ALA A 85 2.17 9.73 8.87
C ALA A 85 2.68 10.16 10.26
N LEU A 86 2.21 11.29 10.76
CA LEU A 86 2.63 11.81 12.06
C LEU A 86 1.65 11.38 13.15
N ARG A 87 2.18 10.88 14.28
CA ARG A 87 1.38 10.57 15.47
C ARG A 87 2.05 11.03 16.75
N TYR A 88 1.24 11.20 17.78
CA TYR A 88 1.72 11.45 19.14
C TYR A 88 1.84 10.13 19.91
N ASP A 89 2.99 9.93 20.55
CA ASP A 89 3.28 8.82 21.45
C ASP A 89 3.71 9.39 22.82
N PRO A 90 2.92 9.16 23.88
CA PRO A 90 2.61 10.05 25.01
C PRO A 90 2.99 11.54 25.01
N GLU A 91 4.20 11.92 24.62
CA GLU A 91 4.71 13.30 24.56
C GLU A 91 5.71 13.53 23.39
N GLU A 92 5.96 12.53 22.54
CA GLU A 92 6.85 12.58 21.39
C GLU A 92 6.07 12.57 20.08
N LEU A 93 6.53 13.38 19.11
CA LEU A 93 6.06 13.33 17.74
C LEU A 93 6.83 12.21 17.02
N VAL A 94 6.13 11.13 16.70
CA VAL A 94 6.68 9.99 15.95
C VAL A 94 6.23 10.11 14.50
N SER A 95 7.16 9.85 13.58
CA SER A 95 6.91 9.84 12.13
C SER A 95 6.96 8.43 11.61
N ASP A 96 5.95 8.09 10.82
CA ASP A 96 5.69 6.74 10.34
C ASP A 96 5.68 6.71 8.83
N GLU A 97 6.61 5.98 8.26
CA GLU A 97 6.71 5.86 6.81
C GLU A 97 5.69 4.87 6.27
N VAL A 98 5.04 5.29 5.19
CA VAL A 98 4.18 4.47 4.34
C VAL A 98 4.55 4.72 2.90
N ASP A 99 4.87 3.63 2.22
CA ASP A 99 5.19 3.68 0.81
C ASP A 99 4.03 3.16 -0.02
N PHE A 100 3.78 3.85 -1.14
CA PHE A 100 2.77 3.49 -2.12
C PHE A 100 3.41 3.29 -3.48
N PHE A 101 3.08 2.18 -4.13
CA PHE A 101 3.26 2.01 -5.57
C PHE A 101 1.89 1.92 -6.22
N ILE A 102 1.60 2.88 -7.08
CA ILE A 102 0.27 3.07 -7.67
C ILE A 102 0.37 2.83 -9.17
N GLY A 103 -0.08 1.65 -9.62
CA GLY A 103 -0.14 1.29 -11.04
C GLY A 103 -1.52 1.48 -11.65
N SER A 104 -1.70 1.09 -12.91
CA SER A 104 -3.01 1.12 -13.59
C SER A 104 -4.02 0.11 -13.04
N ASN A 105 -3.52 -0.97 -12.43
CA ASN A 105 -4.26 -2.18 -12.05
C ASN A 105 -3.64 -2.85 -10.81
N PHE A 106 -2.80 -2.12 -10.08
CA PHE A 106 -2.29 -2.59 -8.79
C PHE A 106 -2.06 -1.42 -7.84
N LEU A 107 -2.07 -1.74 -6.55
CA LEU A 107 -1.64 -0.91 -5.44
C LEU A 107 -0.69 -1.75 -4.59
N VAL A 108 0.49 -1.22 -4.27
CA VAL A 108 1.36 -1.81 -3.23
C VAL A 108 1.45 -0.83 -2.08
N THR A 109 1.27 -1.31 -0.86
CA THR A 109 1.49 -0.55 0.37
C THR A 109 2.57 -1.23 1.20
N VAL A 110 3.58 -0.48 1.62
CA VAL A 110 4.63 -0.98 2.54
C VAL A 110 4.62 -0.11 3.80
N SER A 111 4.66 -0.75 4.97
CA SER A 111 4.62 -0.06 6.26
C SER A 111 5.48 -0.78 7.31
N CYS A 112 6.12 -0.03 8.21
CA CYS A 112 7.03 -0.59 9.23
C CYS A 112 6.39 -0.84 10.60
N TYR A 113 5.06 -1.00 10.66
CA TYR A 113 4.28 -1.01 11.91
C TYR A 113 4.19 -2.35 12.64
N ALA A 114 4.36 -2.36 13.98
CA ALA A 114 4.06 -3.51 14.84
C ALA A 114 3.01 -3.13 15.87
N ASP A 115 1.77 -3.52 15.57
CA ASP A 115 0.63 -3.67 16.46
C ASP A 115 0.23 -2.45 17.34
N HIS A 116 -1.05 -2.42 17.73
CA HIS A 116 -1.69 -1.51 18.71
C HIS A 116 -2.00 -0.05 18.34
N THR A 117 -1.79 0.42 17.10
CA THR A 117 -2.35 1.72 16.67
C THR A 117 -3.08 1.64 15.32
N ARG A 118 -4.19 2.37 15.24
CA ARG A 118 -5.19 2.42 14.16
C ARG A 118 -4.69 3.11 12.88
N PHE A 119 -3.40 3.40 12.80
CA PHE A 119 -2.82 4.36 11.87
C PHE A 119 -1.47 3.85 11.40
N PRO A 120 -1.07 4.07 10.14
CA PRO A 120 -1.84 4.69 9.05
C PRO A 120 -2.65 3.68 8.20
N ILE A 121 -2.37 2.37 8.29
CA ILE A 121 -3.02 1.32 7.46
C ILE A 121 -3.60 0.14 8.29
N GLY A 122 -3.36 0.12 9.60
CA GLY A 122 -3.69 -1.02 10.48
C GLY A 122 -5.15 -1.51 10.43
N ASP A 123 -6.09 -0.62 10.10
CA ASP A 123 -7.52 -0.90 9.92
C ASP A 123 -8.06 -0.31 8.60
N ILE A 124 -7.29 -0.39 7.51
CA ILE A 124 -7.80 0.09 6.21
C ILE A 124 -8.94 -0.79 5.68
N MET A 125 -9.04 -2.04 6.10
CA MET A 125 -10.14 -2.95 5.71
C MET A 125 -11.51 -2.39 6.15
N PRO A 126 -11.75 -1.98 7.41
CA PRO A 126 -12.95 -1.24 7.79
C PRO A 126 -13.21 0.07 7.03
N VAL A 127 -12.16 0.78 6.60
CA VAL A 127 -12.28 2.03 5.80
C VAL A 127 -12.70 1.69 4.37
N ILE A 128 -12.06 0.69 3.77
CA ILE A 128 -12.40 0.09 2.47
C ILE A 128 -13.85 -0.39 2.45
N GLU A 129 -14.25 -1.18 3.46
CA GLU A 129 -15.60 -1.73 3.61
C GLU A 129 -16.67 -0.63 3.79
N ARG A 130 -16.34 0.45 4.53
CA ARG A 130 -17.25 1.60 4.71
C ARG A 130 -17.35 2.48 3.48
N ASN A 131 -16.33 2.51 2.63
CA ASN A 131 -16.21 3.40 1.47
C ASN A 131 -16.01 2.62 0.15
N ILE A 132 -16.69 1.48 0.00
CA ILE A 132 -16.73 0.68 -1.25
C ILE A 132 -17.11 1.54 -2.47
N SER A 133 -17.92 2.60 -2.30
CA SER A 133 -18.28 3.54 -3.37
C SER A 133 -17.16 4.52 -3.77
N ALA A 134 -16.20 4.78 -2.87
CA ALA A 134 -15.02 5.63 -3.13
C ALA A 134 -13.93 4.86 -3.87
N ILE A 135 -13.78 3.57 -3.59
CA ILE A 135 -12.85 2.65 -4.27
C ILE A 135 -13.15 2.55 -5.77
N LYS A 136 -14.43 2.68 -6.16
CA LYS A 136 -14.89 2.73 -7.56
C LYS A 136 -14.36 3.91 -8.35
N LYS A 137 -13.79 4.93 -7.70
CA LYS A 137 -13.23 6.12 -8.34
C LYS A 137 -11.75 5.95 -8.73
N GLY A 138 -11.15 4.81 -8.39
CA GLY A 138 -9.79 4.44 -8.75
C GLY A 138 -8.75 4.71 -7.66
N GLN A 139 -7.55 4.19 -7.90
CA GLN A 139 -6.40 4.19 -7.02
C GLN A 139 -5.94 5.59 -6.57
N ALA A 140 -6.13 6.60 -7.44
CA ALA A 140 -5.79 7.99 -7.12
C ALA A 140 -6.75 8.62 -6.08
N TRP A 141 -8.00 8.17 -6.00
CA TRP A 141 -8.96 8.66 -4.99
C TRP A 141 -8.76 7.97 -3.64
N PHE A 142 -8.40 6.69 -3.65
CA PHE A 142 -8.16 5.90 -2.44
C PHE A 142 -7.05 6.48 -1.55
N CYS A 143 -5.94 6.91 -2.15
CA CYS A 143 -4.83 7.54 -1.43
C CYS A 143 -5.20 8.90 -0.81
N LEU A 144 -6.21 9.60 -1.33
CA LEU A 144 -6.57 10.95 -0.86
C LEU A 144 -7.58 10.95 0.29
N GLU A 145 -8.43 9.93 0.45
CA GLU A 145 -9.45 9.91 1.53
C GLU A 145 -9.03 9.20 2.83
N SER A 146 -8.01 8.34 2.79
CA SER A 146 -7.40 7.77 4.01
C SER A 146 -6.80 8.84 4.92
N GLU A 147 -6.49 10.02 4.39
CA GLU A 147 -5.96 11.16 5.14
C GLU A 147 -7.04 12.14 5.59
N VAL A 148 -8.16 12.26 4.86
CA VAL A 148 -9.18 13.31 5.11
C VAL A 148 -10.15 12.91 6.23
N SER A 149 -10.28 11.62 6.56
CA SER A 149 -11.09 11.16 7.70
C SER A 149 -10.41 11.35 9.08
N CYS A 150 -9.21 11.93 9.10
CA CYS A 150 -8.44 12.23 10.32
C CYS A 150 -8.44 13.71 10.73
N LEU A 151 -9.32 14.53 10.13
CA LEU A 151 -9.67 15.87 10.63
C LEU A 151 -11.08 15.89 11.24
#